data_AF-J2WCL4-F1
#
_entry.id   AF-J2WCL4-F1
#
_cell.length_a   1.000
_cell.length_b   1.000
_cell.length_c   1.000
_cell.angle_alpha   90.00
_cell.angle_beta   90.00
_cell.angle_gamma   90.00
#
_symmetry.space_group_name_H-M   'P 1'
#
loop_
_entity.id
_entity.type
_entity.pdbx_description
1 polymer ?
#
loop_
_entity_poly.entity_id
_entity_poly.type
_entity_poly.pdbx_seq_one_letter_code
_entity_poly.pdbx_strand_id
1 'polypeptide(L)'
;MGLTDYRALLIDCDEVLVDRDSGVWTALQPLLDSRGGHPDKAQVLAEFSEVVHALYPRFGELGFSGLLCFAHRQLAERWGLKASWEEGMSFARSVAGWSLFEDAPGAMLYLRKFYRLLVHGDRDAEDRGLLCERLGIMPDDFISLASNPLRDHDWLAANELDVKTILQVTRPSARPQGAGAVCLICRGRGKHPTPCAADYCINSMADLVAQHQLSLRR
;
A
#
# COMPACT_ATOMS: atom_id res chain seq x y z
N MET A 1 -6.22 16.94 18.04
CA MET A 1 -5.71 17.48 16.77
C MET A 1 -6.75 17.20 15.70
N GLY A 2 -7.05 18.19 14.86
CA GLY A 2 -7.87 18.02 13.66
C GLY A 2 -7.02 17.69 12.44
N LEU A 3 -7.66 17.35 11.32
CA LEU A 3 -6.97 17.05 10.05
C LEU A 3 -6.05 18.20 9.60
N THR A 4 -6.42 19.44 9.90
CA THR A 4 -5.65 20.64 9.54
C THR A 4 -4.40 20.87 10.38
N ASP A 5 -4.18 20.08 11.45
CA ASP A 5 -3.02 20.24 12.34
C ASP A 5 -1.79 19.44 11.86
N TYR A 6 -1.99 18.49 10.93
CA TYR A 6 -0.90 17.67 10.40
C TYR A 6 -0.13 18.41 9.30
N ARG A 7 1.18 18.15 9.20
CA ARG A 7 2.08 18.72 8.19
C ARG A 7 2.37 17.76 7.04
N ALA A 8 2.34 16.46 7.31
CA ALA A 8 2.57 15.44 6.31
C ALA A 8 1.59 14.27 6.45
N LEU A 9 1.31 13.63 5.31
CA LEU A 9 0.60 12.36 5.25
C LEU A 9 1.60 11.27 4.85
N LEU A 10 1.71 10.22 5.65
CA LEU A 10 2.43 9.00 5.29
C LEU A 10 1.42 7.96 4.81
N ILE A 11 1.32 7.79 3.49
CA ILE A 11 0.23 7.06 2.83
C ILE A 11 0.78 5.73 2.32
N ASP A 12 0.22 4.62 2.77
CA ASP A 12 0.58 3.32 2.21
C ASP A 12 0.25 3.29 0.70
N CYS A 13 1.09 2.64 -0.09
CA CYS A 13 0.91 2.58 -1.54
C CYS A 13 -0.16 1.56 -1.92
N ASP A 14 0.10 0.30 -1.60
CA ASP A 14 -0.79 -0.82 -1.92
C ASP A 14 -2.00 -0.87 -0.99
N GLU A 15 -3.17 -1.23 -1.55
CA GLU A 15 -4.47 -1.30 -0.88
C GLU A 15 -5.04 0.05 -0.39
N VAL A 16 -4.29 1.15 -0.52
CA VAL A 16 -4.75 2.52 -0.26
C VAL A 16 -4.79 3.36 -1.54
N LEU A 17 -3.68 3.41 -2.30
CA LEU A 17 -3.60 4.14 -3.57
C LEU A 17 -3.72 3.21 -4.78
N VAL A 18 -3.05 2.05 -4.72
CA VAL A 18 -3.04 1.01 -5.76
C VAL A 18 -3.99 -0.12 -5.38
N ASP A 19 -4.83 -0.56 -6.31
CA ASP A 19 -5.66 -1.76 -6.17
C ASP A 19 -4.82 -3.04 -6.38
N ARG A 20 -3.95 -3.29 -5.40
CA ARG A 20 -3.08 -4.47 -5.34
C ARG A 20 -3.88 -5.76 -5.42
N ASP A 21 -5.01 -5.83 -4.72
CA ASP A 21 -5.78 -7.07 -4.59
C ASP A 21 -6.40 -7.50 -5.92
N SER A 22 -6.94 -6.56 -6.71
CA SER A 22 -7.39 -6.88 -8.08
C SER A 22 -6.22 -7.20 -9.01
N GLY A 23 -5.09 -6.49 -8.86
CA GLY A 23 -3.87 -6.76 -9.62
C GLY A 23 -3.32 -8.18 -9.39
N VAL A 24 -3.09 -8.56 -8.13
CA VAL A 24 -2.63 -9.89 -7.71
C VAL A 24 -3.61 -10.97 -8.14
N TRP A 25 -4.91 -10.77 -7.91
CA TRP A 25 -5.93 -11.74 -8.32
C TRP A 25 -5.90 -12.02 -9.83
N THR A 26 -5.78 -10.96 -10.63
CA THR A 26 -5.71 -11.06 -12.10
C THR A 26 -4.42 -11.76 -12.54
N ALA A 27 -3.29 -11.39 -11.94
CA ALA A 27 -1.99 -11.97 -12.27
C ALA A 27 -1.85 -13.44 -11.84
N LEU A 28 -2.62 -13.89 -10.83
CA LEU A 28 -2.65 -15.28 -10.40
C LEU A 28 -3.59 -16.17 -11.23
N GLN A 29 -4.42 -15.63 -12.14
CA GLN A 29 -5.39 -16.44 -12.90
C GLN A 29 -4.75 -17.65 -13.60
N PRO A 30 -3.60 -17.53 -14.31
CA PRO A 30 -2.98 -18.71 -14.94
C PRO A 30 -2.64 -19.85 -13.96
N LEU A 31 -2.22 -19.50 -12.74
CA LEU A 31 -1.92 -20.47 -11.69
C LEU A 31 -3.20 -21.06 -11.06
N LEU A 32 -4.23 -20.23 -10.89
CA LEU A 32 -5.54 -20.66 -10.35
C LEU A 32 -6.29 -21.55 -11.34
N ASP A 33 -6.18 -21.30 -12.64
CA ASP A 33 -6.74 -22.15 -13.68
C ASP A 33 -6.11 -23.55 -13.62
N SER A 34 -4.79 -23.62 -13.40
CA SER A 34 -4.05 -24.87 -13.21
C SER A 34 -4.41 -25.59 -11.90
N ARG A 35 -4.74 -24.83 -10.85
CA ARG A 35 -5.23 -25.37 -9.56
C ARG A 35 -6.59 -26.06 -9.71
N GLY A 36 -7.45 -25.52 -10.58
CA GLY A 36 -8.84 -25.92 -10.73
C GLY A 36 -9.73 -25.50 -9.55
N GLY A 37 -11.04 -25.60 -9.77
CA GLY A 37 -12.06 -25.19 -8.79
C GLY A 37 -12.35 -23.68 -8.81
N HIS A 38 -13.06 -23.21 -7.79
CA HIS A 38 -13.42 -21.81 -7.62
C HIS A 38 -12.92 -21.32 -6.26
N PRO A 39 -11.59 -21.08 -6.12
CA PRO A 39 -11.03 -20.62 -4.87
C PRO A 39 -11.58 -19.24 -4.51
N ASP A 40 -11.85 -19.03 -3.24
CA ASP A 40 -12.29 -17.74 -2.75
C ASP A 40 -11.17 -16.68 -2.89
N LYS A 41 -11.51 -15.52 -3.45
CA LYS A 41 -10.55 -14.44 -3.70
C LYS A 41 -9.91 -13.95 -2.39
N ALA A 42 -10.68 -13.80 -1.32
CA ALA A 42 -10.14 -13.33 -0.05
C ALA A 42 -9.16 -14.34 0.55
N GLN A 43 -9.46 -15.64 0.46
CA GLN A 43 -8.54 -16.70 0.86
C GLN A 43 -7.22 -16.65 0.06
N VAL A 44 -7.28 -16.56 -1.27
CA VAL A 44 -6.06 -16.50 -2.11
C VAL A 44 -5.19 -15.29 -1.76
N LEU A 45 -5.80 -14.14 -1.54
CA LEU A 45 -5.08 -12.91 -1.17
C LEU A 45 -4.47 -13.00 0.23
N ALA A 46 -5.15 -13.65 1.18
CA ALA A 46 -4.61 -13.92 2.50
C ALA A 46 -3.37 -14.82 2.43
N GLU A 47 -3.45 -15.94 1.69
CA GLU A 47 -2.32 -16.84 1.49
C GLU A 47 -1.14 -16.13 0.79
N PHE A 48 -1.41 -15.28 -0.21
CA PHE A 48 -0.38 -14.45 -0.85
C PHE A 48 0.29 -13.51 0.17
N SER A 49 -0.50 -12.82 1.00
CA SER A 49 0.03 -11.90 2.00
C SER A 49 0.92 -12.62 3.02
N GLU A 50 0.56 -13.83 3.45
CA GLU A 50 1.38 -14.66 4.34
C GLU A 50 2.73 -15.02 3.70
N VAL A 51 2.69 -15.46 2.43
CA VAL A 51 3.90 -15.85 1.69
C VAL A 51 4.84 -14.65 1.52
N VAL A 52 4.32 -13.50 1.10
CA VAL A 52 5.11 -12.26 0.97
C VAL A 52 5.70 -11.86 2.32
N HIS A 53 4.91 -11.95 3.39
CA HIS A 53 5.40 -11.63 4.74
C HIS A 53 6.55 -12.54 5.17
N ALA A 54 6.44 -13.84 4.92
CA ALA A 54 7.47 -14.82 5.24
C ALA A 54 8.77 -14.61 4.43
N LEU A 55 8.65 -14.10 3.20
CA LEU A 55 9.78 -13.79 2.33
C LEU A 55 10.43 -12.43 2.62
N TYR A 56 9.72 -11.51 3.27
CA TYR A 56 10.18 -10.13 3.49
C TYR A 56 11.54 -9.99 4.19
N PRO A 57 11.96 -10.86 5.13
CA PRO A 57 13.33 -10.83 5.69
C PRO A 57 14.44 -10.94 4.62
N ARG A 58 14.15 -11.46 3.44
CA ARG A 58 15.08 -11.55 2.30
C ARG A 58 14.94 -10.41 1.30
N PHE A 59 14.17 -9.36 1.61
CA PHE A 59 13.91 -8.25 0.69
C PHE A 59 15.20 -7.59 0.17
N GLY A 60 16.20 -7.39 1.04
CA GLY A 60 17.49 -6.80 0.63
C GLY A 60 18.31 -7.66 -0.35
N GLU A 61 18.09 -8.98 -0.35
CA GLU A 61 18.71 -9.91 -1.30
C GLU A 61 17.93 -9.98 -2.62
N LEU A 62 16.59 -10.06 -2.51
CA LEU A 62 15.71 -10.37 -3.64
C LEU A 62 15.28 -9.14 -4.44
N GLY A 63 15.22 -7.96 -3.80
CA GLY A 63 14.50 -6.82 -4.33
C GLY A 63 12.99 -7.10 -4.47
N PHE A 64 12.25 -6.14 -5.03
CA PHE A 64 10.80 -6.23 -5.11
C PHE A 64 10.32 -7.27 -6.14
N SER A 65 10.81 -7.20 -7.38
CA SER A 65 10.51 -8.23 -8.39
C SER A 65 10.88 -9.65 -7.95
N GLY A 66 12.07 -9.82 -7.34
CA GLY A 66 12.51 -11.12 -6.85
C GLY A 66 11.59 -11.65 -5.76
N LEU A 67 11.21 -10.80 -4.79
CA LEU A 67 10.26 -11.15 -3.73
C LEU A 67 8.94 -11.68 -4.31
N LEU A 68 8.37 -11.00 -5.30
CA LEU A 68 7.11 -11.41 -5.94
C LEU A 68 7.24 -12.70 -6.76
N CYS A 69 8.36 -12.87 -7.48
CA CYS A 69 8.63 -14.10 -8.22
C CYS A 69 8.71 -15.32 -7.28
N PHE A 70 9.44 -15.18 -6.16
CA PHE A 70 9.49 -16.24 -5.14
C PHE A 70 8.15 -16.45 -4.45
N ALA A 71 7.35 -15.39 -4.24
CA ALA A 71 6.02 -15.52 -3.66
C ALA A 71 5.07 -16.32 -4.57
N HIS A 72 5.07 -16.04 -5.87
CA HIS A 72 4.30 -16.81 -6.85
C HIS A 72 4.67 -18.30 -6.81
N ARG A 73 5.98 -18.59 -6.80
CA ARG A 73 6.47 -19.98 -6.73
C ARG A 73 6.05 -20.68 -5.42
N GLN A 74 6.19 -20.01 -4.26
CA GLN A 74 5.79 -20.61 -2.98
C GLN A 74 4.28 -20.85 -2.90
N LEU A 75 3.46 -19.98 -3.50
CA LEU A 75 2.01 -20.23 -3.61
C LEU A 75 1.72 -21.47 -4.46
N ALA A 76 2.38 -21.60 -5.61
CA ALA A 76 2.24 -22.79 -6.45
C ALA A 76 2.60 -24.07 -5.67
N GLU A 77 3.75 -24.06 -4.98
CA GLU A 77 4.20 -25.17 -4.14
C GLU A 77 3.19 -25.49 -3.03
N ARG A 78 2.65 -24.48 -2.35
CA ARG A 78 1.61 -24.63 -1.30
C ARG A 78 0.32 -25.26 -1.86
N TRP A 79 0.00 -25.01 -3.13
CA TRP A 79 -1.16 -25.60 -3.81
C TRP A 79 -0.86 -26.93 -4.52
N GLY A 80 0.35 -27.49 -4.35
CA GLY A 80 0.75 -28.75 -4.99
C GLY A 80 0.99 -28.63 -6.50
N LEU A 81 1.19 -27.40 -6.99
CA LEU A 81 1.45 -27.09 -8.39
C LEU A 81 2.94 -26.84 -8.63
N LYS A 82 3.35 -26.91 -9.89
CA LYS A 82 4.67 -26.47 -10.34
C LYS A 82 4.51 -25.15 -11.07
N ALA A 83 5.32 -24.16 -10.71
CA ALA A 83 5.47 -22.93 -11.46
C ALA A 83 6.89 -22.84 -12.02
N SER A 84 6.99 -22.47 -13.29
CA SER A 84 8.23 -22.13 -13.96
C SER A 84 8.75 -20.76 -13.50
N TRP A 85 10.02 -20.50 -13.80
CA TRP A 85 10.62 -19.18 -13.59
C TRP A 85 9.94 -18.09 -14.45
N GLU A 86 9.53 -18.43 -15.67
CA GLU A 86 8.87 -17.49 -16.58
C GLU A 86 7.51 -17.04 -16.04
N GLU A 87 6.72 -17.96 -15.48
CA GLU A 87 5.44 -17.62 -14.83
C GLU A 87 5.65 -16.71 -13.61
N GLY A 88 6.64 -17.02 -12.76
CA GLY A 88 6.98 -16.17 -11.61
C GLY A 88 7.44 -14.76 -12.03
N MET A 89 8.22 -14.65 -13.10
CA MET A 89 8.65 -13.37 -13.67
C MET A 89 7.48 -12.60 -14.30
N SER A 90 6.57 -13.30 -14.98
CA SER A 90 5.34 -12.70 -15.54
C SER A 90 4.46 -12.13 -14.42
N PHE A 91 4.29 -12.88 -13.32
CA PHE A 91 3.58 -12.41 -12.14
C PHE A 91 4.24 -11.15 -11.54
N ALA A 92 5.57 -11.17 -11.34
CA ALA A 92 6.29 -10.02 -10.79
C ALA A 92 6.15 -8.75 -11.67
N ARG A 93 6.26 -8.89 -12.99
CA ARG A 93 6.11 -7.78 -13.95
C ARG A 93 4.69 -7.23 -14.05
N SER A 94 3.68 -7.96 -13.55
CA SER A 94 2.29 -7.49 -13.59
C SER A 94 2.06 -6.23 -12.76
N VAL A 95 2.93 -5.93 -11.79
CA VAL A 95 2.84 -4.76 -10.89
C VAL A 95 2.72 -3.46 -11.67
N ALA A 96 3.49 -3.30 -12.76
CA ALA A 96 3.46 -2.11 -13.60
C ALA A 96 2.05 -1.81 -14.16
N GLY A 97 1.25 -2.86 -14.35
CA GLY A 97 -0.13 -2.80 -14.85
C GLY A 97 -1.20 -2.68 -13.76
N TRP A 98 -0.84 -2.71 -12.47
CA TRP A 98 -1.83 -2.59 -11.40
C TRP A 98 -2.44 -1.19 -11.38
N SER A 99 -3.77 -1.15 -11.27
CA SER A 99 -4.54 0.09 -11.36
C SER A 99 -4.49 0.88 -10.05
N LEU A 100 -4.53 2.20 -10.16
CA LEU A 100 -4.83 3.05 -9.01
C LEU A 100 -6.34 2.97 -8.72
N PHE A 101 -6.72 3.12 -7.46
CA PHE A 101 -8.11 3.43 -7.14
C PHE A 101 -8.49 4.76 -7.82
N GLU A 102 -9.72 4.83 -8.36
CA GLU A 102 -10.18 5.95 -9.19
C GLU A 102 -10.08 7.31 -8.48
N ASP A 103 -10.31 7.33 -7.17
CA ASP A 103 -10.22 8.52 -6.33
C ASP A 103 -8.79 8.94 -5.95
N ALA A 104 -7.81 8.04 -6.06
CA ALA A 104 -6.47 8.27 -5.53
C ALA A 104 -5.74 9.44 -6.21
N PRO A 105 -5.61 9.51 -7.56
CA PRO A 105 -4.90 10.63 -8.20
C PRO A 105 -5.52 12.00 -7.88
N GLY A 106 -6.85 12.10 -7.96
CA GLY A 106 -7.57 13.35 -7.66
C GLY A 106 -7.40 13.79 -6.21
N ALA A 107 -7.45 12.84 -5.28
CA ALA A 107 -7.22 13.12 -3.86
C ALA A 107 -5.79 13.56 -3.57
N MET A 108 -4.79 12.88 -4.14
CA MET A 108 -3.37 13.26 -4.00
C MET A 108 -3.11 14.67 -4.53
N LEU A 109 -3.65 15.01 -5.71
CA LEU A 109 -3.54 16.36 -6.30
C LEU A 109 -4.17 17.46 -5.44
N TYR A 110 -5.23 17.14 -4.70
CA TYR A 110 -5.84 18.07 -3.75
C TYR A 110 -5.02 18.18 -2.46
N LEU A 111 -4.70 17.04 -1.83
CA LEU A 111 -4.07 16.98 -0.50
C LEU A 111 -2.65 17.58 -0.50
N ARG A 112 -1.91 17.47 -1.60
CA ARG A 112 -0.56 18.09 -1.73
C ARG A 112 -0.54 19.61 -1.60
N LYS A 113 -1.71 20.28 -1.67
CA LYS A 113 -1.82 21.72 -1.43
C LYS A 113 -1.72 22.08 0.05
N PHE A 114 -1.91 21.12 0.94
CA PHE A 114 -2.03 21.31 2.38
C PHE A 114 -0.98 20.50 3.17
N TYR A 115 -0.54 19.37 2.61
CA TYR A 115 0.38 18.45 3.26
C TYR A 115 1.57 18.14 2.36
N ARG A 116 2.72 17.83 2.96
CA ARG A 116 3.73 17.00 2.28
C ARG A 116 3.19 15.57 2.17
N LEU A 117 3.18 15.01 0.96
CA LEU A 117 2.69 13.65 0.72
C LEU A 117 3.88 12.70 0.63
N LEU A 118 3.93 11.75 1.55
CA LEU A 118 4.90 10.66 1.56
C LEU A 118 4.16 9.39 1.20
N VAL A 119 4.69 8.60 0.28
CA VAL A 119 4.11 7.30 -0.11
C VAL A 119 5.01 6.19 0.40
N HIS A 120 4.43 5.21 1.09
CA HIS A 120 5.15 4.11 1.71
C HIS A 120 4.82 2.80 0.98
N GLY A 121 5.81 2.20 0.32
CA GLY A 121 5.60 1.03 -0.52
C GLY A 121 6.92 0.53 -1.12
N ASP A 122 6.88 -0.65 -1.71
CA ASP A 122 8.01 -1.20 -2.46
C ASP A 122 7.65 -1.29 -3.95
N ARG A 123 8.57 -0.85 -4.81
CA ARG A 123 8.50 -0.92 -6.27
C ARG A 123 9.91 -1.06 -6.82
N ASP A 124 10.05 -1.70 -7.98
CA ASP A 124 11.30 -1.61 -8.72
C ASP A 124 11.50 -0.19 -9.25
N ALA A 125 12.76 0.18 -9.50
CA ALA A 125 13.12 1.55 -9.91
C ALA A 125 12.43 1.97 -11.21
N GLU A 126 12.23 1.02 -12.13
CA GLU A 126 11.58 1.22 -13.44
C GLU A 126 10.10 1.61 -13.30
N ASP A 127 9.38 0.96 -12.37
CA ASP A 127 7.95 1.21 -12.14
C ASP A 127 7.69 2.43 -11.26
N ARG A 128 8.61 2.71 -10.33
CA ARG A 128 8.47 3.77 -9.32
C ARG A 128 8.27 5.14 -9.95
N GLY A 129 9.05 5.47 -10.99
CA GLY A 129 8.99 6.79 -11.64
C GLY A 129 7.61 7.12 -12.21
N LEU A 130 7.06 6.19 -12.99
CA LEU A 130 5.73 6.35 -13.60
C LEU A 130 4.62 6.41 -12.53
N LEU A 131 4.73 5.62 -11.47
CA LEU A 131 3.77 5.66 -10.37
C LEU A 131 3.80 7.00 -9.63
N CYS A 132 4.98 7.55 -9.34
CA CYS A 132 5.13 8.86 -8.72
C CYS A 132 4.54 9.98 -9.58
N GLU A 133 4.75 9.94 -10.90
CA GLU A 133 4.14 10.90 -11.84
C GLU A 133 2.61 10.86 -11.76
N ARG A 134 2.02 9.66 -11.82
CA ARG A 134 0.56 9.46 -11.73
C ARG A 134 -0.03 9.92 -10.38
N LEU A 135 0.74 9.84 -9.30
CA LEU A 135 0.35 10.28 -7.97
C LEU A 135 0.69 11.76 -7.69
N GLY A 136 1.47 12.40 -8.55
CA GLY A 136 1.86 13.80 -8.41
C GLY A 136 2.81 14.07 -7.23
N ILE A 137 3.69 13.11 -6.90
CA ILE A 137 4.70 13.19 -5.84
C ILE A 137 6.13 13.13 -6.40
N MET A 138 7.11 13.56 -5.62
CA MET A 138 8.52 13.44 -5.97
C MET A 138 9.03 12.01 -5.70
N PRO A 139 9.99 11.48 -6.48
CA PRO A 139 10.56 10.16 -6.23
C PRO A 139 11.16 9.98 -4.83
N ASP A 140 11.72 11.04 -4.23
CA ASP A 140 12.31 11.01 -2.89
C ASP A 140 11.26 10.92 -1.77
N ASP A 141 10.01 11.26 -2.06
CA ASP A 141 8.87 11.09 -1.14
C ASP A 141 8.27 9.66 -1.22
N PHE A 142 8.80 8.78 -2.07
CA PHE A 142 8.45 7.37 -2.12
C PHE A 142 9.42 6.54 -1.27
N ILE A 143 8.97 6.16 -0.08
CA ILE A 143 9.74 5.51 0.97
C ILE A 143 9.52 3.99 0.91
N SER A 144 10.59 3.20 0.97
CA SER A 144 10.52 1.74 1.02
C SER A 144 9.96 1.23 2.34
N LEU A 145 9.20 0.12 2.30
CA LEU A 145 8.67 -0.55 3.49
C LEU A 145 9.77 -1.16 4.39
N ALA A 146 10.99 -1.29 3.88
CA ALA A 146 12.16 -1.68 4.66
C ALA A 146 12.61 -0.59 5.65
N SER A 147 12.21 0.66 5.39
CA SER A 147 12.45 1.81 6.27
C SER A 147 11.24 2.06 7.17
N ASN A 148 11.44 2.72 8.31
CA ASN A 148 10.33 3.19 9.15
C ASN A 148 10.54 4.67 9.50
N PRO A 149 10.04 5.60 8.67
CA PRO A 149 10.29 7.03 8.87
C PRO A 149 9.70 7.55 10.19
N LEU A 150 8.67 6.91 10.75
CA LEU A 150 8.07 7.34 12.03
C LEU A 150 8.94 7.01 13.25
N ARG A 151 9.92 6.11 13.10
CA ARG A 151 10.85 5.70 14.15
C ARG A 151 12.28 6.16 13.92
N ASP A 152 12.55 6.76 12.76
CA ASP A 152 13.87 7.25 12.37
C ASP A 152 13.96 8.75 12.69
N HIS A 153 14.58 9.06 13.83
CA HIS A 153 14.73 10.45 14.30
C HIS A 153 15.62 11.30 13.38
N ASP A 154 16.64 10.70 12.76
CA ASP A 154 17.54 11.42 11.86
C ASP A 154 16.82 11.76 10.56
N TRP A 155 16.04 10.81 10.03
CA TRP A 155 15.18 11.06 8.86
C TRP A 155 14.14 12.14 9.15
N LEU A 156 13.45 12.08 10.30
CA LEU A 156 12.47 13.09 10.71
C LEU A 156 13.11 14.48 10.80
N ALA A 157 14.28 14.59 11.45
CA ALA A 157 15.00 15.84 11.59
C ALA A 157 15.47 16.40 10.23
N ALA A 158 16.02 15.55 9.36
CA ALA A 158 16.46 15.94 8.02
C ALA A 158 15.31 16.40 7.11
N ASN A 159 14.08 15.98 7.42
CA ASN A 159 12.86 16.33 6.70
C ASN A 159 12.03 17.42 7.37
N GLU A 160 12.51 17.99 8.49
CA GLU A 160 11.81 19.00 9.31
C GLU A 160 10.41 18.55 9.78
N LEU A 161 10.25 17.26 10.09
CA LEU A 161 9.01 16.65 10.54
C LEU A 161 9.09 16.21 12.01
N ASP A 162 7.97 16.30 12.71
CA ASP A 162 7.75 15.65 14.01
C ASP A 162 6.72 14.54 13.81
N VAL A 163 6.96 13.36 14.39
CA VAL A 163 6.05 12.20 14.33
C VAL A 163 4.61 12.55 14.72
N LYS A 164 4.41 13.50 15.66
CA LYS A 164 3.08 13.96 16.09
C LYS A 164 2.34 14.76 15.02
N THR A 165 3.07 15.33 14.07
CA THR A 165 2.54 16.12 12.94
C THR A 165 2.36 15.31 11.68
N ILE A 166 2.60 14.00 11.72
CA ILE A 166 2.37 13.07 10.61
C ILE A 166 1.10 12.29 10.87
N LEU A 167 0.20 12.27 9.89
CA LEU A 167 -0.94 11.36 9.87
C LEU A 167 -0.61 10.16 8.99
N GLN A 168 -0.60 8.97 9.57
CA GLN A 168 -0.45 7.74 8.81
C GLN A 168 -1.78 7.38 8.15
N VAL A 169 -1.81 7.22 6.83
CA VAL A 169 -2.99 6.81 6.05
C VAL A 169 -2.77 5.39 5.57
N THR A 170 -3.49 4.43 6.15
CA THR A 170 -3.23 3.00 5.99
C THR A 170 -4.52 2.19 5.94
N ARG A 171 -4.43 0.89 5.73
CA ARG A 171 -5.55 -0.06 5.77
C ARG A 171 -5.75 -0.64 7.18
N PRO A 172 -6.96 -1.12 7.54
CA PRO A 172 -7.25 -1.66 8.88
C PRO A 172 -6.36 -2.83 9.34
N SER A 173 -5.89 -3.66 8.42
CA SER A 173 -5.05 -4.84 8.68
C SER A 173 -3.55 -4.56 8.63
N ALA A 174 -3.14 -3.31 8.41
CA ALA A 174 -1.73 -2.95 8.44
C ALA A 174 -1.18 -2.99 9.88
N ARG A 175 0.11 -3.29 10.00
CA ARG A 175 0.78 -3.22 11.30
C ARG A 175 0.93 -1.75 11.71
N PRO A 176 0.64 -1.40 12.98
CA PRO A 176 0.94 -0.07 13.50
C PRO A 176 2.44 0.22 13.35
N GLN A 177 2.80 1.32 12.68
CA GLN A 177 4.21 1.62 12.38
C GLN A 177 4.89 2.43 13.49
N GLY A 178 4.14 2.96 14.46
CA GLY A 178 4.69 3.71 15.60
C GLY A 178 3.62 4.43 16.41
N ALA A 179 4.07 5.35 17.27
CA ALA A 179 3.21 6.27 18.00
C ALA A 179 2.92 7.48 17.11
N GLY A 180 1.71 7.53 16.53
CA GLY A 180 1.28 8.60 15.64
C GLY A 180 -0.22 8.50 15.39
N ALA A 181 -0.81 9.55 14.85
CA ALA A 181 -2.21 9.52 14.46
C ALA A 181 -2.41 8.64 13.23
N VAL A 182 -3.53 7.92 13.18
CA VAL A 182 -3.84 6.97 12.11
C VAL A 182 -5.18 7.30 11.46
N CYS A 183 -5.21 7.27 10.14
CA CYS A 183 -6.38 7.30 9.30
C CYS A 183 -6.49 5.96 8.56
N LEU A 184 -7.58 5.23 8.79
CA LEU A 184 -7.86 3.97 8.14
C LEU A 184 -8.71 4.18 6.89
N ILE A 185 -8.21 3.73 5.74
CA ILE A 185 -8.95 3.64 4.48
C ILE A 185 -9.55 2.22 4.35
N CYS A 186 -10.88 2.14 4.46
CA CYS A 186 -11.65 0.91 4.31
C CYS A 186 -12.22 0.80 2.88
N ARG A 187 -11.44 0.28 1.94
CA ARG A 187 -11.87 0.13 0.52
C ARG A 187 -13.04 -0.84 0.30
N GLY A 188 -13.30 -1.75 1.24
CA GLY A 188 -14.38 -2.75 1.14
C GLY A 188 -15.73 -2.27 1.68
N ARG A 189 -16.84 -2.86 1.21
CA ARG A 189 -18.22 -2.62 1.70
C ARG A 189 -18.49 -3.10 3.14
N GLY A 190 -17.44 -3.42 3.90
CA GLY A 190 -17.57 -3.82 5.30
C GLY A 190 -17.87 -2.61 6.18
N LYS A 191 -18.71 -2.79 7.21
CA LYS A 191 -18.88 -1.77 8.25
C LYS A 191 -17.52 -1.43 8.85
N HIS A 192 -17.25 -0.16 9.10
CA HIS A 192 -16.08 0.25 9.87
C HIS A 192 -16.02 -0.58 11.17
N PRO A 193 -14.83 -1.08 11.57
CA PRO A 193 -14.69 -1.68 12.89
C PRO A 193 -15.24 -0.68 13.90
N THR A 194 -16.19 -1.14 14.72
CA THR A 194 -16.84 -0.31 15.74
C THR A 194 -16.49 -0.89 17.11
N PRO A 195 -15.77 -0.17 17.98
CA PRO A 195 -15.24 1.19 17.79
C PRO A 195 -14.10 1.25 16.76
N CYS A 196 -14.00 2.38 16.04
CA CYS A 196 -12.88 2.65 15.14
C CYS A 196 -11.59 2.73 15.99
N ALA A 197 -10.62 1.88 15.70
CA ALA A 197 -9.38 1.79 16.47
C ALA A 197 -8.38 2.93 16.15
N ALA A 198 -8.76 3.87 15.29
CA ALA A 198 -7.91 4.93 14.75
C ALA A 198 -8.57 6.31 14.90
N ASP A 199 -7.79 7.38 14.73
CA ASP A 199 -8.28 8.77 14.80
C ASP A 199 -9.32 9.06 13.71
N TYR A 200 -9.18 8.43 12.54
CA TYR A 200 -10.10 8.52 11.42
C TYR A 200 -10.35 7.15 10.81
N CYS A 201 -11.62 6.85 10.49
CA CYS A 201 -12.01 5.71 9.67
C CYS A 201 -12.88 6.21 8.51
N ILE A 202 -12.42 6.05 7.28
CA ILE A 202 -13.06 6.52 6.05
C ILE A 202 -12.96 5.46 4.96
N ASN A 203 -13.73 5.54 3.87
CA ASN A 203 -13.79 4.45 2.88
C ASN A 203 -12.85 4.66 1.68
N SER A 204 -12.41 5.89 1.45
CA SER A 204 -11.65 6.27 0.26
C SER A 204 -10.77 7.50 0.51
N MET A 205 -9.84 7.77 -0.40
CA MET A 205 -9.07 9.01 -0.39
C MET A 205 -9.97 10.21 -0.73
N ALA A 206 -11.02 10.03 -1.53
CA ALA A 206 -12.04 11.06 -1.75
C ALA A 206 -12.76 11.46 -0.44
N ASP A 207 -13.08 10.49 0.42
CA ASP A 207 -13.66 10.78 1.73
C ASP A 207 -12.68 11.55 2.63
N LEU A 208 -11.37 11.26 2.54
CA LEU A 208 -10.35 12.00 3.27
C LEU A 208 -10.37 13.47 2.87
N VAL A 209 -10.45 13.72 1.56
CA VAL A 209 -10.57 15.06 1.00
C VAL A 209 -11.84 15.75 1.50
N ALA A 210 -12.98 15.06 1.48
CA ALA A 210 -14.23 15.63 1.98
C ALA A 210 -14.15 16.00 3.46
N GLN A 211 -13.57 15.14 4.30
CA GLN A 211 -13.37 15.42 5.73
C GLN A 211 -12.39 16.57 5.97
N HIS A 212 -11.32 16.66 5.17
CA HIS A 212 -10.40 17.79 5.23
C HIS A 212 -11.10 19.10 4.85
N GLN A 213 -11.88 19.12 3.76
CA GLN A 213 -12.66 20.29 3.34
C GLN A 213 -13.67 20.74 4.40
N LEU A 214 -14.30 19.80 5.11
CA LEU A 214 -15.18 20.10 6.23
C LEU A 214 -14.41 20.70 7.41
N SER A 215 -13.20 20.22 7.67
CA SER A 215 -12.34 20.72 8.75
C SER A 215 -11.88 22.16 8.49
N LEU A 216 -11.62 22.53 7.23
CA LEU A 216 -11.26 23.90 6.84
C LEU A 216 -12.39 24.94 7.01
N ARG A 217 -13.65 24.49 7.12
CA ARG A 217 -14.82 25.37 7.25
C ARG A 217 -15.21 25.65 8.69
N ARG A 218 -14.58 24.97 9.66
CA ARG A 218 -14.82 25.12 11.10
C ARG A 218 -13.82 26.08 11.69
#